data_AF-A0AAE1RXF3-F1
#
_entry.id   AF-A0AAE1RXF3-F1
#
_cell.length_a   1.000
_cell.length_b   1.000
_cell.length_c   1.000
_cell.angle_alpha   90.00
_cell.angle_beta   90.00
_cell.angle_gamma   90.00
#
_symmetry.space_group_name_H-M   'P 1'
#
loop_
_entity.id
_entity.type
_entity.pdbx_description
1 polymer ?
#
loop_
_entity_poly.entity_id
_entity_poly.type
_entity_poly.pdbx_seq_one_letter_code
_entity_poly.pdbx_strand_id
1 'polypeptide(L)'
;MSSKQNPCLLHFPVTYLRHCPKKFRSPVDGASASSVNRRHPPVANYIFKSFMYWFPGAMAGKAVKSVAKAVGEHKYPWQEKLVKYKDELSKGVWGYWELGAWKPLGISARHRARLRKEVVLAGQDWPYDPERKEMKTKQKGHKCDRISAEKRAKTAELMQKMPEMLADYRKRRWERKMKAEEDASRKAVQE
;
A
#
# COMPACT_ATOMS: atom_id res chain seq x y z
N MET A 1 -51.31 -30.12 50.17
CA MET A 1 -50.56 -31.29 49.66
C MET A 1 -49.80 -30.81 48.42
N SER A 2 -48.67 -30.09 48.49
CA SER A 2 -47.34 -30.39 49.04
C SER A 2 -46.79 -31.76 48.63
N SER A 3 -46.05 -31.79 47.52
CA SER A 3 -44.98 -32.77 47.29
C SER A 3 -43.80 -32.09 46.61
N LYS A 4 -42.84 -31.66 47.44
CA LYS A 4 -41.46 -31.41 47.04
C LYS A 4 -40.77 -32.76 46.86
N GLN A 5 -39.94 -32.89 45.82
CA GLN A 5 -38.59 -33.47 45.89
C GLN A 5 -37.84 -33.23 44.56
N ASN A 6 -36.78 -32.42 44.65
CA ASN A 6 -35.65 -32.29 43.71
C ASN A 6 -34.69 -33.49 43.91
N PRO A 7 -33.42 -33.42 43.45
CA PRO A 7 -32.84 -33.34 42.10
C PRO A 7 -31.89 -34.55 41.87
N CYS A 8 -31.16 -34.58 40.73
CA CYS A 8 -29.75 -35.03 40.59
C CYS A 8 -29.45 -35.91 39.37
N LEU A 9 -28.43 -35.44 38.64
CA LEU A 9 -27.33 -36.22 38.07
C LEU A 9 -27.60 -37.10 36.84
N LEU A 10 -27.33 -36.56 35.66
CA LEU A 10 -26.30 -37.07 34.74
C LEU A 10 -25.71 -35.85 33.98
N HIS A 11 -24.59 -35.28 34.41
CA HIS A 11 -23.24 -35.57 33.90
C HIS A 11 -23.14 -35.62 32.36
N PHE A 12 -22.69 -34.52 31.75
CA PHE A 12 -21.40 -34.37 31.05
C PHE A 12 -21.43 -33.19 30.06
N PRO A 13 -20.71 -32.08 30.32
CA PRO A 13 -20.44 -31.07 29.30
C PRO A 13 -19.32 -31.57 28.38
N VAL A 14 -19.60 -31.69 27.08
CA VAL A 14 -18.56 -31.91 26.06
C VAL A 14 -17.75 -30.61 25.93
N THR A 15 -16.67 -30.54 26.70
CA THR A 15 -15.56 -29.61 26.50
C THR A 15 -14.83 -29.98 25.20
N TYR A 16 -15.25 -29.40 24.07
CA TYR A 16 -14.39 -29.38 22.88
C TYR A 16 -13.48 -28.15 22.94
N LEU A 17 -12.44 -28.27 23.76
CA LEU A 17 -11.19 -27.53 23.63
C LEU A 17 -10.64 -27.79 22.22
N ARG A 18 -10.97 -26.93 21.24
CA ARG A 18 -10.20 -26.87 20.00
C ARG A 18 -8.86 -26.21 20.31
N HIS A 19 -7.90 -27.10 20.54
CA HIS A 19 -6.47 -26.88 20.46
C HIS A 19 -6.13 -25.92 19.31
N CYS A 20 -5.66 -24.73 19.67
CA CYS A 20 -5.14 -23.73 18.73
C CYS A 20 -3.61 -23.86 18.73
N PRO A 21 -2.98 -24.40 17.67
CA PRO A 21 -1.53 -24.31 17.56
C PRO A 21 -1.16 -22.87 17.21
N LYS A 22 -0.88 -22.08 18.26
CA LYS A 22 -0.13 -20.82 18.16
C LYS A 22 1.24 -21.12 17.53
N LYS A 23 1.40 -20.92 16.22
CA LYS A 23 2.73 -20.68 15.65
C LYS A 23 3.10 -19.22 15.91
N PHE A 24 3.52 -18.97 17.14
CA PHE A 24 4.24 -17.77 17.53
C PHE A 24 5.64 -17.88 16.92
N ARG A 25 5.95 -17.07 15.90
CA ARG A 25 7.33 -16.94 15.38
C ARG A 25 7.72 -15.48 15.56
N SER A 26 8.35 -15.19 16.69
CA SER A 26 9.09 -13.95 16.91
C SER A 26 10.57 -14.16 16.54
N PRO A 27 11.30 -13.08 16.23
CA PRO A 27 12.62 -13.09 15.60
C PRO A 27 13.73 -13.17 16.67
N VAL A 28 14.81 -13.90 16.37
CA VAL A 28 16.08 -13.73 17.07
C VAL A 28 17.23 -13.67 16.07
N ASP A 29 17.90 -12.52 16.11
CA ASP A 29 19.21 -12.25 15.56
C ASP A 29 20.30 -13.06 16.26
N GLY A 30 21.41 -13.30 15.55
CA GLY A 30 22.75 -13.32 16.15
C GLY A 30 23.60 -14.57 15.96
N ALA A 31 24.57 -14.46 15.03
CA ALA A 31 26.00 -14.83 15.16
C ALA A 31 26.39 -16.30 15.50
N SER A 32 27.46 -16.93 15.01
CA SER A 32 28.68 -16.52 14.27
C SER A 32 29.52 -17.77 13.93
N ALA A 33 30.42 -17.61 12.95
CA ALA A 33 31.66 -18.37 12.71
C ALA A 33 31.51 -19.79 12.12
N SER A 34 32.31 -20.26 11.16
CA SER A 34 33.73 -19.97 10.91
C SER A 34 34.20 -20.34 9.48
N SER A 35 35.02 -19.45 8.92
CA SER A 35 36.26 -19.68 8.17
C SER A 35 36.41 -20.87 7.18
N VAL A 36 36.59 -20.55 5.89
CA VAL A 36 37.68 -21.15 5.09
C VAL A 36 38.40 -20.05 4.32
N ASN A 37 39.70 -19.95 4.61
CA ASN A 37 40.66 -18.99 4.12
C ASN A 37 41.53 -19.74 3.08
N ARG A 38 41.65 -19.26 1.84
CA ARG A 38 42.78 -19.61 0.95
C ARG A 38 43.30 -18.35 0.27
N ARG A 39 44.61 -18.16 0.41
CA ARG A 39 45.41 -17.00 0.04
C ARG A 39 46.13 -17.21 -1.31
N HIS A 40 46.17 -16.14 -2.12
CA HIS A 40 47.32 -15.62 -2.92
C HIS A 40 47.77 -16.35 -4.23
N PRO A 41 48.59 -15.71 -5.13
CA PRO A 41 48.23 -14.71 -6.16
C PRO A 41 48.86 -15.08 -7.56
N PRO A 42 49.51 -14.17 -8.33
CA PRO A 42 49.03 -13.41 -9.49
C PRO A 42 49.61 -13.90 -10.85
N VAL A 43 49.01 -13.50 -11.97
CA VAL A 43 49.71 -13.46 -13.27
C VAL A 43 49.82 -12.02 -13.75
N ALA A 44 51.06 -11.55 -13.75
CA ALA A 44 51.47 -10.32 -14.39
C ALA A 44 51.25 -10.43 -15.91
N ASN A 45 50.71 -9.37 -16.50
CA ASN A 45 51.18 -8.92 -17.80
C ASN A 45 51.21 -7.39 -17.81
N TYR A 46 52.43 -6.89 -17.70
CA TYR A 46 52.85 -5.56 -18.10
C TYR A 46 52.71 -5.39 -19.62
N ILE A 47 52.82 -4.14 -20.09
CA ILE A 47 52.84 -3.62 -21.48
C ILE A 47 51.48 -2.94 -21.78
N PHE A 48 51.30 -1.61 -21.71
CA PHE A 48 52.10 -0.55 -22.31
C PHE A 48 52.10 0.72 -21.42
N LYS A 49 53.29 1.30 -21.27
CA LYS A 49 53.56 2.63 -20.71
C LYS A 49 53.08 3.74 -21.66
N SER A 50 52.97 4.95 -21.11
CA SER A 50 53.08 6.24 -21.79
C SER A 50 51.86 6.77 -22.53
N PHE A 51 51.05 7.54 -21.79
CA PHE A 51 50.66 8.87 -22.26
C PHE A 51 50.49 9.82 -21.06
N MET A 52 51.62 10.13 -20.40
CA MET A 52 51.73 11.39 -19.67
C MET A 52 52.06 12.50 -20.67
N TYR A 53 51.60 13.71 -20.34
CA TYR A 53 51.93 15.03 -20.89
C TYR A 53 51.02 15.60 -21.99
N TRP A 54 49.91 16.22 -21.57
CA TRP A 54 49.52 17.52 -22.09
C TRP A 54 48.55 18.23 -21.11
N PHE A 55 48.85 19.50 -20.80
CA PHE A 55 48.19 20.46 -19.88
C PHE A 55 48.61 20.47 -18.40
N PRO A 56 49.70 21.18 -18.07
CA PRO A 56 49.92 21.77 -16.76
C PRO A 56 49.23 23.14 -16.69
N GLY A 57 48.21 23.29 -15.83
CA GLY A 57 47.47 24.54 -15.68
C GLY A 57 46.70 24.64 -14.36
N ALA A 58 47.37 25.16 -13.33
CA ALA A 58 46.80 25.88 -12.18
C ALA A 58 45.68 25.19 -11.35
N MET A 59 46.04 24.25 -10.47
CA MET A 59 45.19 23.80 -9.35
C MET A 59 45.71 24.26 -7.97
N ALA A 60 46.48 25.35 -7.92
CA ALA A 60 47.07 25.88 -6.67
C ALA A 60 46.49 27.24 -6.23
N GLY A 61 45.39 27.72 -6.84
CA GLY A 61 44.80 29.03 -6.53
C GLY A 61 43.40 28.99 -5.89
N LYS A 62 42.80 27.82 -5.70
CA LYS A 62 41.41 27.67 -5.22
C LYS A 62 41.30 27.51 -3.70
N ALA A 63 42.35 27.05 -3.03
CA ALA A 63 42.33 26.78 -1.58
C ALA A 63 42.48 28.05 -0.71
N VAL A 64 43.15 29.10 -1.20
CA VAL A 64 43.34 30.33 -0.43
C VAL A 64 42.11 31.25 -0.55
N LYS A 65 41.44 31.24 -1.70
CA LYS A 65 40.16 31.97 -1.91
C LYS A 65 39.02 31.42 -1.06
N SER A 66 39.04 30.12 -0.71
CA SER A 66 38.00 29.54 0.16
C SER A 66 38.11 29.96 1.61
N VAL A 67 39.31 30.28 2.11
CA VAL A 67 39.52 30.70 3.51
C VAL A 67 39.19 32.17 3.71
N ALA A 68 39.57 33.06 2.77
CA ALA A 68 39.20 34.47 2.83
C ALA A 68 37.69 34.70 2.68
N LYS A 69 37.00 33.85 1.90
CA LYS A 69 35.54 33.86 1.76
C LYS A 69 34.82 33.31 3.00
N ALA A 70 35.48 32.43 3.76
CA ALA A 70 34.90 31.84 4.97
C ALA A 70 34.81 32.82 6.15
N VAL A 71 35.63 33.87 6.21
CA VAL A 71 35.65 34.81 7.36
C VAL A 71 34.73 36.02 7.14
N GLY A 72 34.49 36.45 5.90
CA GLY A 72 33.68 37.65 5.59
C GLY A 72 32.24 37.40 5.15
N GLU A 73 31.91 36.20 4.65
CA GLU A 73 30.61 35.90 4.01
C GLU A 73 29.80 34.87 4.79
N HIS A 74 29.83 34.91 6.12
CA HIS A 74 28.83 34.23 6.95
C HIS A 74 27.50 35.01 7.00
N LYS A 75 27.16 35.74 5.93
CA LYS A 75 25.90 36.46 5.80
C LYS A 75 24.88 35.52 5.15
N TYR A 76 24.47 34.51 5.93
CA TYR A 76 23.36 33.60 5.63
C TYR A 76 23.35 33.02 4.21
N PRO A 77 23.98 31.85 3.98
CA PRO A 77 24.09 31.25 2.64
C PRO A 77 22.74 30.94 1.98
N TRP A 78 21.63 30.99 2.71
CA TRP A 78 20.29 30.84 2.17
C TRP A 78 19.75 32.10 1.46
N GLN A 79 20.23 33.31 1.80
CA GLN A 79 19.77 34.56 1.18
C GLN A 79 20.16 34.62 -0.31
N GLU A 80 21.42 34.31 -0.61
CA GLU A 80 21.92 34.25 -2.00
C GLU A 80 21.22 33.16 -2.81
N LYS A 81 21.00 32.00 -2.18
CA LYS A 81 20.26 30.90 -2.81
C LYS A 81 18.81 31.28 -3.08
N LEU A 82 18.16 32.01 -2.17
CA LEU A 82 16.80 32.51 -2.39
C LEU A 82 16.74 33.50 -3.54
N VAL A 83 17.67 34.46 -3.63
CA VAL A 83 17.72 35.43 -4.74
C VAL A 83 17.91 34.70 -6.08
N LYS A 84 18.84 33.73 -6.13
CA LYS A 84 19.11 32.94 -7.34
C LYS A 84 17.89 32.17 -7.85
N TYR A 85 17.07 31.68 -6.93
CA TYR A 85 16.00 30.73 -7.23
C TYR A 85 14.60 31.32 -7.09
N LYS A 86 14.47 32.62 -6.79
CA LYS A 86 13.20 33.31 -6.53
C LYS A 86 12.16 33.06 -7.63
N ASP A 87 12.59 33.17 -8.88
CA ASP A 87 11.72 33.01 -10.06
C ASP A 87 11.27 31.55 -10.28
N GLU A 88 12.05 30.58 -9.80
CA GLU A 88 11.68 29.16 -9.83
C GLU A 88 10.83 28.77 -8.62
N LEU A 89 10.99 29.46 -7.48
CA LEU A 89 10.17 29.23 -6.29
C LEU A 89 8.74 29.74 -6.50
N SER A 90 8.56 30.84 -7.23
CA SER A 90 7.25 31.42 -7.53
C SER A 90 6.39 30.58 -8.50
N LYS A 91 7.02 29.75 -9.35
CA LYS A 91 6.33 28.85 -10.30
C LYS A 91 5.57 27.69 -9.64
N GLY A 92 5.64 27.55 -8.31
CA GLY A 92 4.98 26.48 -7.55
C GLY A 92 5.91 25.32 -7.20
N VAL A 93 5.39 24.25 -6.60
CA VAL A 93 6.21 23.15 -6.01
C VAL A 93 6.50 22.02 -7.00
N TRP A 94 5.58 21.73 -7.92
CA TRP A 94 5.60 20.50 -8.73
C TRP A 94 5.97 20.73 -10.19
N GLY A 95 6.19 21.98 -10.58
CA GLY A 95 6.31 22.40 -11.97
C GLY A 95 5.19 23.35 -12.35
N TYR A 96 5.23 23.78 -13.59
CA TYR A 96 4.24 24.66 -14.17
C TYR A 96 3.70 24.06 -15.47
N TRP A 97 2.46 24.43 -15.79
CA TRP A 97 1.81 24.03 -17.02
C TRP A 97 2.07 25.11 -18.07
N GLU A 98 2.83 24.79 -19.12
CA GLU A 98 3.05 25.69 -20.25
C GLU A 98 2.94 24.90 -21.56
N LEU A 99 2.28 25.52 -22.55
CA LEU A 99 2.18 25.00 -23.93
C LEU A 99 1.70 23.54 -24.01
N GLY A 100 0.77 23.15 -23.13
CA GLY A 100 0.17 21.81 -23.12
C GLY A 100 1.05 20.72 -22.51
N ALA A 101 2.19 21.08 -21.91
CA ALA A 101 3.06 20.14 -21.22
C ALA A 101 3.36 20.58 -19.78
N TRP A 102 3.50 19.61 -18.89
CA TRP A 102 4.09 19.84 -17.57
C TRP A 102 5.60 20.05 -17.74
N LYS A 103 6.09 21.23 -17.36
CA LYS A 103 7.52 21.52 -17.29
C LYS A 103 8.01 21.33 -15.85
N PRO A 104 9.10 20.56 -15.62
CA PRO A 104 9.68 20.45 -14.29
C PRO A 104 10.35 21.78 -13.90
N LEU A 105 10.49 22.01 -12.59
CA LEU A 105 11.23 23.14 -12.06
C LEU A 105 12.73 22.98 -12.33
N GLY A 106 13.46 24.11 -12.42
CA GLY A 106 14.93 24.12 -12.49
C GLY A 106 15.62 23.65 -11.21
N ILE A 107 14.86 23.45 -10.12
CA ILE A 107 15.36 23.05 -8.80
C ILE A 107 14.76 21.71 -8.41
N SER A 108 15.63 20.80 -7.98
CA SER A 108 15.17 19.54 -7.38
C SER A 108 14.40 19.78 -6.08
N ALA A 109 13.35 18.99 -5.82
CA ALA A 109 12.59 19.05 -4.58
C ALA A 109 13.47 18.90 -3.32
N ARG A 110 14.54 18.09 -3.41
CA ARG A 110 15.54 17.93 -2.34
C ARG A 110 16.28 19.24 -2.04
N HIS A 111 16.71 19.96 -3.08
CA HIS A 111 17.39 21.24 -2.89
C HIS A 111 16.43 22.28 -2.29
N ARG A 112 15.18 22.35 -2.78
CA ARG A 112 14.13 23.20 -2.20
C ARG A 112 13.91 22.91 -0.70
N ALA A 113 13.81 21.64 -0.29
CA ALA A 113 13.63 21.27 1.11
C ALA A 113 14.83 21.65 2.00
N ARG A 114 16.06 21.60 1.47
CA ARG A 114 17.25 22.10 2.18
C ARG A 114 17.18 23.62 2.38
N LEU A 115 16.79 24.36 1.34
CA LEU A 115 16.60 25.82 1.44
C LEU A 115 15.51 26.16 2.46
N ARG A 116 14.35 25.50 2.39
CA ARG A 116 13.27 25.67 3.37
C ARG A 116 13.74 25.39 4.79
N LYS A 117 14.53 24.33 5.00
CA LYS A 117 15.12 24.01 6.30
C LYS A 117 16.06 25.12 6.79
N GLU A 118 16.94 25.63 5.94
CA GLU A 118 17.87 26.72 6.30
C GLU A 118 17.12 28.01 6.69
N VAL A 119 16.06 28.37 5.94
CA VAL A 119 15.22 29.56 6.19
C VAL A 119 14.40 29.44 7.47
N VAL A 120 13.73 28.30 7.66
CA VAL A 120 12.92 28.03 8.87
C VAL A 120 13.80 27.94 10.12
N LEU A 121 15.00 27.37 10.03
CA LEU A 121 15.96 27.37 11.14
C LEU A 121 16.45 28.77 11.50
N ALA A 122 16.52 29.69 10.55
CA ALA A 122 16.82 31.10 10.78
C ALA A 122 15.62 31.89 11.35
N GLY A 123 14.50 31.24 11.63
CA GLY A 123 13.29 31.85 12.18
C GLY A 123 12.49 32.68 11.18
N GLN A 124 12.76 32.55 9.87
CA GLN A 124 12.04 33.24 8.80
C GLN A 124 10.90 32.37 8.27
N ASP A 125 9.83 33.03 7.82
CA ASP A 125 8.67 32.36 7.25
C ASP A 125 8.90 31.93 5.78
N TRP A 126 8.23 30.86 5.35
CA TRP A 126 8.38 30.27 4.02
C TRP A 126 7.08 30.41 3.19
N PRO A 127 6.94 31.46 2.36
CA PRO A 127 5.69 31.79 1.68
C PRO A 127 5.46 31.05 0.34
N TYR A 128 6.43 30.28 -0.15
CA TYR A 128 6.41 29.77 -1.54
C TYR A 128 5.67 28.43 -1.73
N ASP A 129 5.37 27.71 -0.64
CA ASP A 129 4.71 26.41 -0.72
C ASP A 129 3.24 26.54 -0.26
N PRO A 130 2.28 25.96 -1.00
CA PRO A 130 0.88 25.96 -0.59
C PRO A 130 0.70 25.15 0.69
N GLU A 131 -0.32 25.52 1.46
CA GLU A 131 -0.69 24.81 2.67
C GLU A 131 -1.04 23.34 2.40
N ARG A 132 -0.75 22.49 3.39
CA ARG A 132 -1.02 21.06 3.27
C ARG A 132 -2.53 20.82 3.27
N LYS A 133 -3.01 20.13 2.24
CA LYS A 133 -4.42 19.73 2.15
C LYS A 133 -4.81 18.78 3.29
N GLU A 134 -6.05 18.91 3.74
CA GLU A 134 -6.66 18.02 4.72
C GLU A 134 -6.69 16.55 4.24
N MET A 135 -6.50 15.64 5.19
CA MET A 135 -6.51 14.20 4.96
C MET A 135 -7.96 13.67 4.81
N LYS A 136 -8.18 12.72 3.90
CA LYS A 136 -9.48 12.05 3.76
C LYS A 136 -9.60 10.89 4.76
N THR A 137 -10.58 10.96 5.66
CA THR A 137 -10.79 9.96 6.74
C THR A 137 -11.83 8.88 6.42
N LYS A 138 -12.40 8.86 5.22
CA LYS A 138 -13.48 7.91 4.85
C LYS A 138 -12.93 6.49 4.68
N GLN A 139 -13.47 5.54 5.45
CA GLN A 139 -13.21 4.11 5.28
C GLN A 139 -14.15 3.50 4.23
N LYS A 140 -13.63 2.59 3.41
CA LYS A 140 -14.39 1.95 2.30
C LYS A 140 -15.38 0.88 2.78
N GLY A 141 -15.07 0.22 3.91
CA GLY A 141 -15.76 -0.99 4.36
C GLY A 141 -15.47 -2.22 3.49
N HIS A 142 -15.67 -3.42 4.04
CA HIS A 142 -15.57 -4.66 3.26
C HIS A 142 -16.84 -4.89 2.43
N LYS A 143 -16.66 -5.40 1.20
CA LYS A 143 -17.78 -5.70 0.30
C LYS A 143 -18.76 -6.70 0.93
N CYS A 144 -18.27 -7.69 1.66
CA CYS A 144 -19.09 -8.72 2.30
C CYS A 144 -20.07 -8.10 3.30
N ASP A 145 -19.56 -7.25 4.20
CA ASP A 145 -20.34 -6.64 5.27
C ASP A 145 -21.45 -5.74 4.71
N ARG A 146 -21.12 -4.97 3.66
CA ARG A 146 -22.09 -4.12 2.94
C ARG A 146 -23.27 -4.92 2.37
N ILE A 147 -22.99 -6.09 1.80
CA ILE A 147 -24.00 -6.93 1.12
C ILE A 147 -24.68 -7.90 2.11
N SER A 148 -24.13 -8.05 3.33
CA SER A 148 -24.61 -9.05 4.28
C SER A 148 -26.05 -8.79 4.74
N ALA A 149 -26.43 -7.53 4.94
CA ALA A 149 -27.80 -7.15 5.32
C ALA A 149 -28.79 -7.47 4.19
N GLU A 150 -28.45 -7.09 2.96
CA GLU A 150 -29.25 -7.36 1.75
C GLU A 150 -29.47 -8.87 1.56
N LYS A 151 -28.42 -9.69 1.74
CA LYS A 151 -28.52 -11.14 1.64
C LYS A 151 -29.46 -11.73 2.68
N ARG A 152 -29.41 -11.28 3.94
CA ARG A 152 -30.30 -11.76 5.00
C ARG A 152 -31.76 -11.42 4.71
N ALA A 153 -32.04 -10.21 4.23
CA ALA A 153 -33.39 -9.79 3.82
C ALA A 153 -33.93 -10.65 2.66
N LYS A 154 -33.12 -10.84 1.62
CA LYS A 154 -33.48 -11.70 0.47
C LYS A 154 -33.74 -13.14 0.90
N THR A 155 -32.97 -13.68 1.84
CA THR A 155 -33.22 -15.01 2.39
C THR A 155 -34.59 -15.08 3.07
N ALA A 156 -34.97 -14.09 3.88
CA ALA A 156 -36.29 -14.06 4.53
C ALA A 156 -37.44 -14.02 3.51
N GLU A 157 -37.34 -13.17 2.48
CA GLU A 157 -38.33 -13.10 1.39
C GLU A 157 -38.47 -14.43 0.63
N LEU A 158 -37.35 -15.11 0.36
CA LEU A 158 -37.36 -16.41 -0.32
C LEU A 158 -37.98 -17.51 0.56
N MET A 159 -37.79 -17.45 1.88
CA MET A 159 -38.43 -18.39 2.80
C MET A 159 -39.94 -18.21 2.84
N GLN A 160 -40.45 -16.97 2.76
CA GLN A 160 -41.88 -16.70 2.69
C GLN A 160 -42.50 -17.21 1.37
N LYS A 161 -41.77 -17.16 0.26
CA LYS A 161 -42.20 -17.65 -1.07
C LYS A 161 -42.05 -19.17 -1.25
N MET A 162 -41.37 -19.85 -0.32
CA MET A 162 -41.14 -21.30 -0.37
C MET A 162 -42.42 -22.14 -0.54
N PRO A 163 -43.51 -21.96 0.24
CA PRO A 163 -44.70 -22.79 0.12
C PRO A 163 -45.38 -22.68 -1.25
N GLU A 164 -45.41 -21.48 -1.82
CA GLU A 164 -45.95 -21.22 -3.16
C GLU A 164 -45.11 -21.94 -4.22
N MET A 165 -43.78 -21.78 -4.18
CA MET A 165 -42.87 -22.46 -5.10
C MET A 165 -42.98 -24.00 -5.03
N LEU A 166 -43.21 -24.56 -3.84
CA LEU A 166 -43.44 -26.00 -3.66
C LEU A 166 -44.79 -26.45 -4.25
N ALA A 167 -45.85 -25.65 -4.09
CA ALA A 167 -47.14 -25.93 -4.72
C ALA A 167 -47.03 -25.92 -6.25
N ASP A 168 -46.35 -24.92 -6.81
CA ASP A 168 -46.11 -24.81 -8.25
C ASP A 168 -45.27 -25.96 -8.79
N TYR A 169 -44.26 -26.42 -8.04
CA TYR A 169 -43.47 -27.58 -8.44
C TYR A 169 -44.30 -28.86 -8.46
N ARG A 170 -45.12 -29.09 -7.42
CA ARG A 170 -46.02 -30.25 -7.35
C ARG A 170 -47.04 -30.23 -8.49
N LYS A 171 -47.64 -29.07 -8.77
CA LYS A 171 -48.58 -28.88 -9.89
C LYS A 171 -47.94 -29.21 -11.23
N ARG A 172 -46.77 -28.64 -11.55
CA ARG A 172 -46.04 -28.91 -12.80
C ARG A 172 -45.64 -30.39 -12.96
N ARG A 173 -45.26 -31.05 -11.86
CA ARG A 173 -44.95 -32.50 -11.89
C ARG A 173 -46.18 -33.33 -12.17
N TRP A 174 -47.31 -32.97 -11.58
CA TRP A 174 -48.57 -33.67 -11.76
C TRP A 174 -49.13 -33.49 -13.17
N GLU A 175 -49.16 -32.27 -13.69
CA GLU A 175 -49.58 -31.98 -15.07
C GLU A 175 -48.73 -32.73 -16.10
N ARG A 176 -47.41 -32.80 -15.88
CA ARG A 176 -46.53 -33.58 -16.76
C ARG A 176 -46.85 -35.08 -16.74
N LYS A 177 -47.22 -35.62 -15.57
CA LYS A 177 -47.62 -37.02 -15.44
C LYS A 177 -48.94 -37.29 -16.17
N MET A 178 -49.96 -36.46 -15.94
CA MET A 178 -51.25 -36.58 -16.62
C MET A 178 -51.10 -36.51 -18.14
N LYS A 179 -50.34 -35.53 -18.64
CA LYS A 179 -50.06 -35.40 -20.07
C LYS A 179 -49.35 -36.63 -20.64
N ALA A 180 -48.39 -37.21 -19.91
CA ALA A 180 -47.69 -38.41 -20.37
C ALA A 180 -48.61 -39.64 -20.41
N GLU A 181 -49.54 -39.78 -19.46
CA GLU A 181 -50.55 -40.83 -19.44
C GLU A 181 -51.57 -40.66 -20.57
N GLU A 182 -52.04 -39.43 -20.82
CA GLU A 182 -52.91 -39.10 -21.96
C GLU A 182 -52.22 -39.36 -23.31
N ASP A 183 -50.95 -38.98 -23.45
CA ASP A 183 -50.16 -39.24 -24.65
C ASP A 183 -49.94 -40.75 -24.84
N ALA A 184 -49.74 -41.52 -23.77
CA ALA A 184 -49.64 -42.98 -23.82
C ALA A 184 -50.97 -43.65 -24.20
N SER A 185 -52.09 -43.20 -23.64
CA SER A 185 -53.42 -43.73 -23.99
C SER A 185 -53.83 -43.38 -25.43
N ARG A 186 -53.51 -42.16 -25.90
CA ARG A 186 -53.74 -41.78 -27.31
C ARG A 186 -52.94 -42.64 -28.27
N LYS A 187 -51.69 -42.97 -27.94
CA LYS A 187 -50.86 -43.88 -28.73
C LYS A 187 -51.41 -45.31 -28.75
N ALA A 188 -51.81 -45.83 -27.59
CA ALA A 188 -52.37 -47.18 -27.48
C ALA A 188 -53.72 -47.39 -28.19
N VAL A 189 -54.46 -46.31 -28.50
CA VAL A 189 -55.71 -46.36 -29.28
C VAL A 189 -55.45 -46.22 -30.79
N GLN A 190 -54.26 -45.75 -31.18
CA GLN A 190 -53.86 -45.58 -32.59
C GLN A 190 -53.08 -46.78 -33.15
N GLU A 191 -52.56 -47.64 -32.27
CA GLU A 191 -52.00 -48.97 -32.60
C GLU A 191 -53.10 -50.03 -32.62
#